data_AF-A2GTA6-F1
#
_entry.id   AF-A2GTA6-F1
#
_cell.length_a   1.000
_cell.length_b   1.000
_cell.length_c   1.000
_cell.angle_alpha   90.00
_cell.angle_beta   90.00
_cell.angle_gamma   90.00
#
_symmetry.space_group_name_H-M   'P 1'
#
loop_
_entity.id
_entity.type
_entity.pdbx_description
1 polymer ?
#
loop_
_entity_poly.entity_id
_entity_poly.type
_entity_poly.pdbx_seq_one_letter_code
_entity_poly.pdbx_strand_id
1 'polypeptide(L)'
;MDLLGLGSPAPAPAQPKPVAKPTDFGLGAPATPQNAVTDLLSAAPVTNVPAPLNDKEAIKKHFLANDQGLCFEDANIAVNLSIQVNHPNAILSFNIQNKTGGILTNVGVHIPPVPFLAVQSKPGATQINRGEMTVFQFALRVRQPFIDPPSYTLRYTWSEQSHNEVLDLPFNIFKFTAPFNMDYNNFFARWGQLTSPAQQATASFNPVGDPTNQMKQVMTSVFKVPVLPLQVPPGNVCGAGIINAEGGVLGILCRFFIENGKCNVQIKGTSPQITAAVQKVLDLYLK
;
A
#
# COMPACT_ATOMS: atom_id res chain seq x y z
N MET A 1 -63.45 41.38 0.59
CA MET A 1 -62.86 40.39 -0.34
C MET A 1 -61.52 40.00 0.22
N ASP A 2 -61.29 38.70 0.21
CA ASP A 2 -60.10 37.87 0.49
C ASP A 2 -58.72 38.55 0.25
N LEU A 3 -57.60 38.15 0.83
CA LEU A 3 -57.20 36.78 1.21
C LEU A 3 -55.96 36.83 2.13
N LEU A 4 -55.95 35.92 3.11
CA LEU A 4 -54.84 35.58 3.98
C LEU A 4 -53.62 35.10 3.16
N GLY A 5 -52.44 35.68 3.42
CA GLY A 5 -51.15 35.22 2.89
C GLY A 5 -50.12 35.16 4.01
N LEU A 6 -50.30 34.22 4.93
CA LEU A 6 -49.33 33.89 5.99
C LEU A 6 -48.01 33.44 5.34
N GLY A 7 -46.92 34.13 5.68
CA GLY A 7 -45.57 33.77 5.27
C GLY A 7 -45.13 32.45 5.91
N SER A 8 -44.76 31.49 5.07
CA SER A 8 -44.13 30.24 5.49
C SER A 8 -42.71 30.50 6.00
N PRO A 9 -42.27 29.89 7.12
CA PRO A 9 -40.89 29.97 7.57
C PRO A 9 -39.97 29.13 6.68
N ALA A 10 -38.75 29.63 6.49
CA ALA A 10 -37.68 28.97 5.74
C ALA A 10 -37.31 27.59 6.34
N PRO A 11 -36.98 26.58 5.51
CA PRO A 11 -36.58 25.27 6.02
C PRO A 11 -35.18 25.32 6.66
N ALA A 12 -35.10 24.89 7.91
CA ALA A 12 -33.85 24.70 8.63
C ALA A 12 -33.00 23.57 8.00
N PRO A 13 -31.66 23.69 7.99
CA PRO A 13 -30.80 22.64 7.47
C PRO A 13 -30.88 21.36 8.32
N ALA A 14 -31.10 20.23 7.66
CA ALA A 14 -31.25 18.92 8.26
C ALA A 14 -29.98 18.48 9.00
N GLN A 15 -30.13 18.06 10.27
CA GLN A 15 -29.09 17.39 11.03
C GLN A 15 -28.73 16.02 10.41
N PRO A 16 -27.45 15.65 10.33
CA PRO A 16 -27.02 14.34 9.85
C PRO A 16 -27.39 13.23 10.85
N LYS A 17 -28.04 12.17 10.34
CA LYS A 17 -28.37 10.95 11.10
C LYS A 17 -27.10 10.21 11.55
N PRO A 18 -27.08 9.61 12.76
CA PRO A 18 -25.95 8.82 13.22
C PRO A 18 -25.85 7.50 12.47
N VAL A 19 -24.73 7.26 11.80
CA VAL A 19 -24.42 5.98 11.13
C VAL A 19 -23.68 5.06 12.11
N ALA A 20 -24.12 3.79 12.11
CA ALA A 20 -23.79 2.75 13.06
C ALA A 20 -22.29 2.38 13.13
N LYS A 21 -21.91 1.89 14.32
CA LYS A 21 -20.61 1.34 14.69
C LYS A 21 -20.37 0.02 13.92
N PRO A 22 -19.29 -0.14 13.12
CA PRO A 22 -19.01 -1.43 12.49
C PRO A 22 -18.25 -2.33 13.46
N THR A 23 -18.97 -3.22 14.14
CA THR A 23 -18.44 -4.49 14.63
C THR A 23 -18.56 -5.52 13.53
N ASP A 24 -17.43 -6.02 13.03
CA ASP A 24 -17.17 -7.41 12.59
C ASP A 24 -16.07 -7.44 11.51
N PHE A 25 -15.00 -8.18 11.78
CA PHE A 25 -13.89 -8.43 10.85
C PHE A 25 -14.09 -9.83 10.26
N GLY A 26 -15.02 -9.93 9.31
CA GLY A 26 -15.39 -11.20 8.67
C GLY A 26 -14.26 -11.79 7.84
N LEU A 27 -13.63 -12.85 8.34
CA LEU A 27 -12.82 -13.80 7.58
C LEU A 27 -13.72 -14.97 7.17
N GLY A 28 -14.19 -14.98 5.92
CA GLY A 28 -14.96 -16.08 5.34
C GLY A 28 -14.36 -16.55 4.01
N ALA A 29 -14.39 -17.86 3.77
CA ALA A 29 -14.01 -18.55 2.54
C ALA A 29 -14.84 -19.86 2.43
N PRO A 30 -14.87 -20.60 1.31
CA PRO A 30 -14.55 -20.26 -0.10
C PRO A 30 -15.64 -20.74 -1.10
N ALA A 31 -15.48 -20.44 -2.40
CA ALA A 31 -16.03 -21.27 -3.48
C ALA A 31 -15.18 -21.18 -4.76
N THR A 32 -14.72 -22.34 -5.25
CA THR A 32 -14.10 -22.59 -6.57
C THR A 32 -15.16 -22.67 -7.67
N PRO A 33 -14.81 -22.35 -8.94
CA PRO A 33 -14.71 -23.43 -9.94
C PRO A 33 -13.57 -23.29 -10.97
N GLN A 34 -13.37 -24.41 -11.67
CA GLN A 34 -12.28 -24.83 -12.55
C GLN A 34 -12.54 -24.56 -14.06
N ASN A 35 -11.47 -24.71 -14.88
CA ASN A 35 -11.37 -24.78 -16.37
C ASN A 35 -10.80 -23.51 -17.04
N ALA A 36 -9.96 -23.51 -18.09
CA ALA A 36 -9.28 -24.54 -18.89
C ALA A 36 -8.09 -23.91 -19.66
N VAL A 37 -7.21 -24.80 -20.13
CA VAL A 37 -5.98 -24.70 -20.95
C VAL A 37 -5.80 -23.54 -21.95
N THR A 38 -4.56 -23.02 -22.07
CA THR A 38 -3.93 -22.72 -23.38
C THR A 38 -2.39 -22.79 -23.27
N ASP A 39 -1.84 -23.52 -24.24
CA ASP A 39 -0.46 -23.77 -24.60
C ASP A 39 0.33 -22.50 -24.99
N LEU A 40 1.66 -22.51 -24.78
CA LEU A 40 2.70 -21.84 -25.59
C LEU A 40 4.05 -21.86 -24.84
N LEU A 41 4.76 -22.97 -24.97
CA LEU A 41 6.19 -23.09 -24.72
C LEU A 41 6.96 -22.41 -25.86
N SER A 42 7.62 -21.28 -25.59
CA SER A 42 8.87 -20.84 -26.24
C SER A 42 9.36 -19.53 -25.64
N ALA A 43 10.30 -19.60 -24.71
CA ALA A 43 11.17 -18.47 -24.37
C ALA A 43 12.61 -18.98 -24.21
N ALA A 44 13.53 -18.34 -24.94
CA ALA A 44 14.96 -18.60 -24.96
C ALA A 44 15.58 -18.57 -23.54
N PRO A 45 16.74 -19.22 -23.32
CA PRO A 45 17.36 -19.26 -22.00
C PRO A 45 17.86 -17.87 -21.63
N VAL A 46 17.08 -17.16 -20.82
CA VAL A 46 17.58 -16.03 -20.04
C VAL A 46 18.51 -16.62 -18.98
N THR A 47 19.79 -16.28 -19.04
CA THR A 47 20.73 -16.55 -17.95
C THR A 47 20.31 -15.70 -16.76
N ASN A 48 19.40 -16.27 -15.98
CA ASN A 48 18.86 -15.69 -14.77
C ASN A 48 19.93 -15.84 -13.68
N VAL A 49 20.83 -14.86 -13.59
CA VAL A 49 21.68 -14.72 -12.40
C VAL A 49 20.72 -14.48 -11.23
N PRO A 50 20.59 -15.39 -10.26
CA PRO A 50 19.67 -15.17 -9.15
C PRO A 50 20.17 -13.95 -8.38
N ALA A 51 19.32 -12.92 -8.26
CA ALA A 51 19.54 -11.87 -7.27
C ALA A 51 19.77 -12.51 -5.89
N PRO A 52 20.55 -11.91 -4.99
CA PRO A 52 20.74 -12.48 -3.66
C PRO A 52 19.36 -12.66 -3.02
N LEU A 53 18.97 -13.92 -2.79
CA LEU A 53 17.76 -14.24 -2.04
C LEU A 53 17.86 -13.46 -0.72
N ASN A 54 16.89 -12.59 -0.43
CA ASN A 54 16.83 -11.65 0.71
C ASN A 54 17.52 -10.28 0.57
N ASP A 55 17.78 -9.77 -0.63
CA ASP A 55 18.11 -8.34 -0.79
C ASP A 55 16.95 -7.47 -0.26
N LYS A 56 17.17 -6.87 0.92
CA LYS A 56 16.18 -6.05 1.64
C LYS A 56 15.71 -4.87 0.81
N GLU A 57 16.62 -4.25 0.04
CA GLU A 57 16.27 -3.08 -0.76
C GLU A 57 15.46 -3.49 -1.99
N ALA A 58 15.86 -4.56 -2.67
CA ALA A 58 15.12 -5.12 -3.80
C ALA A 58 13.70 -5.55 -3.39
N ILE A 59 13.55 -6.19 -2.23
CA ILE A 59 12.23 -6.56 -1.69
C ILE A 59 11.39 -5.30 -1.41
N LYS A 60 11.95 -4.30 -0.72
CA LYS A 60 11.22 -3.04 -0.46
C LYS A 60 10.79 -2.35 -1.75
N LYS A 61 11.68 -2.27 -2.76
CA LYS A 61 11.39 -1.70 -4.09
C LYS A 61 10.29 -2.48 -4.80
N HIS A 62 10.33 -3.81 -4.78
CA HIS A 62 9.32 -4.68 -5.39
C HIS A 62 7.92 -4.39 -4.84
N PHE A 63 7.79 -4.32 -3.51
CA PHE A 63 6.51 -4.09 -2.86
C PHE A 63 6.03 -2.63 -2.87
N LEU A 64 6.79 -1.68 -3.45
CA LEU A 64 6.23 -0.35 -3.75
C LEU A 64 5.10 -0.47 -4.77
N ALA A 65 5.38 -1.08 -5.91
CA ALA A 65 4.44 -1.22 -7.02
C ALA A 65 3.55 -2.46 -6.90
N ASN A 66 4.10 -3.56 -6.38
CA ASN A 66 3.42 -4.86 -6.30
C ASN A 66 2.83 -5.11 -4.92
N ASP A 67 1.80 -5.95 -4.89
CA ASP A 67 1.12 -6.35 -3.65
C ASP A 67 1.39 -7.82 -3.29
N GLN A 68 2.18 -8.53 -4.10
CA GLN A 68 2.54 -9.93 -3.88
C GLN A 68 3.99 -10.18 -4.27
N GLY A 69 4.69 -11.03 -3.52
CA GLY A 69 6.04 -11.45 -3.87
C GLY A 69 6.75 -12.21 -2.75
N LEU A 70 7.95 -12.68 -3.06
CA LEU A 70 8.85 -13.27 -2.09
C LEU A 70 9.38 -12.17 -1.16
N CYS A 71 9.22 -12.36 0.15
CA CYS A 71 9.72 -11.43 1.17
C CYS A 71 10.84 -12.01 2.04
N PHE A 72 11.02 -13.33 2.01
CA PHE A 72 12.12 -14.03 2.66
C PHE A 72 12.28 -15.42 2.06
N GLU A 73 13.51 -15.89 1.89
CA GLU A 73 13.81 -17.27 1.51
C GLU A 73 15.18 -17.71 2.04
N ASP A 74 15.24 -18.90 2.61
CA ASP A 74 16.49 -19.55 2.95
C ASP A 74 16.51 -21.00 2.45
N ALA A 75 17.44 -21.81 2.99
CA ALA A 75 17.55 -23.22 2.63
C ALA A 75 16.33 -24.06 3.06
N ASN A 76 15.60 -23.61 4.09
CA ASN A 76 14.56 -24.37 4.78
C ASN A 76 13.15 -23.92 4.39
N ILE A 77 12.94 -22.63 4.16
CA ILE A 77 11.63 -22.05 3.87
C ILE A 77 11.67 -20.99 2.78
N ALA A 78 10.51 -20.78 2.15
CA ALA A 78 10.22 -19.61 1.33
C ALA A 78 8.95 -18.92 1.87
N VAL A 79 8.97 -17.59 1.95
CA VAL A 79 7.86 -16.78 2.49
C VAL A 79 7.39 -15.79 1.44
N ASN A 80 6.18 -16.04 0.92
CA ASN A 80 5.50 -15.14 0.01
C ASN A 80 4.51 -14.26 0.78
N LEU A 81 4.67 -12.95 0.69
CA LEU A 81 3.73 -11.99 1.25
C LEU A 81 2.71 -11.60 0.17
N SER A 82 1.44 -11.59 0.54
CA SER A 82 0.39 -10.92 -0.22
C SER A 82 -0.30 -9.83 0.62
N ILE A 83 -0.62 -8.72 -0.03
CA ILE A 83 -1.25 -7.53 0.55
C ILE A 83 -2.59 -7.33 -0.16
N GLN A 84 -3.69 -7.42 0.59
CA GLN A 84 -5.02 -7.15 0.08
C GLN A 84 -5.59 -5.93 0.77
N VAL A 85 -5.79 -4.84 0.02
CA VAL A 85 -6.30 -3.59 0.59
C VAL A 85 -7.79 -3.49 0.36
N ASN A 86 -8.54 -3.33 1.45
CA ASN A 86 -9.96 -2.98 1.44
C ASN A 86 -10.17 -1.80 2.39
N HIS A 87 -10.06 -0.59 1.83
CA HIS A 87 -10.00 0.66 2.57
C HIS A 87 -11.06 0.76 3.68
N PRO A 88 -10.70 1.21 4.89
CA PRO A 88 -9.38 1.69 5.33
C PRO A 88 -8.43 0.59 5.84
N ASN A 89 -8.75 -0.69 5.57
CA ASN A 89 -8.02 -1.83 6.12
C ASN A 89 -7.15 -2.50 5.06
N ALA A 90 -6.16 -3.27 5.53
CA ALA A 90 -5.42 -4.20 4.68
C ALA A 90 -5.28 -5.56 5.37
N ILE A 91 -5.20 -6.62 4.59
CA ILE A 91 -4.88 -7.98 5.06
C ILE A 91 -3.52 -8.35 4.48
N LEU A 92 -2.56 -8.61 5.37
CA LEU A 92 -1.31 -9.26 5.01
C LEU A 92 -1.48 -10.77 5.15
N SER A 93 -1.03 -11.55 4.17
CA SER A 93 -0.93 -13.01 4.29
C SER A 93 0.50 -13.46 4.01
N PHE A 94 1.13 -14.08 5.01
CA PHE A 94 2.45 -14.69 4.92
C PHE A 94 2.27 -16.17 4.61
N ASN A 95 2.53 -16.54 3.36
CA ASN A 95 2.47 -17.91 2.88
C ASN A 95 3.85 -18.53 3.03
N ILE A 96 4.02 -19.39 4.03
CA ILE A 96 5.30 -20.03 4.37
C ILE A 96 5.30 -21.44 3.79
N GLN A 97 6.26 -21.73 2.93
CA GLN A 97 6.48 -23.03 2.32
C GLN A 97 7.65 -23.76 2.98
N ASN A 98 7.44 -25.03 3.32
CA ASN A 98 8.49 -25.90 3.83
C ASN A 98 9.28 -26.55 2.67
N LYS A 99 10.56 -26.21 2.56
CA LYS A 99 11.50 -26.75 1.55
C LYS A 99 12.32 -27.94 2.07
N THR A 100 12.22 -28.26 3.36
CA THR A 100 13.03 -29.29 4.02
C THR A 100 12.53 -30.71 3.72
N GLY A 101 13.33 -31.69 4.12
CA GLY A 101 12.98 -33.11 4.00
C GLY A 101 12.02 -33.64 5.07
N GLY A 102 11.61 -32.82 6.05
CA GLY A 102 10.80 -33.26 7.18
C GLY A 102 9.84 -32.19 7.70
N ILE A 103 9.38 -32.35 8.94
CA ILE A 103 8.40 -31.44 9.55
C ILE A 103 9.14 -30.24 10.16
N LEU A 104 8.68 -29.03 9.83
CA LEU A 104 9.05 -27.82 10.56
C LEU A 104 8.15 -27.64 11.76
N THR A 105 8.69 -27.19 12.88
CA THR A 105 7.93 -26.91 14.11
C THR A 105 8.15 -25.47 14.57
N ASN A 106 7.33 -25.03 15.54
CA ASN A 106 7.41 -23.68 16.11
C ASN A 106 7.36 -22.56 15.06
N VAL A 107 6.72 -22.81 13.91
CA VAL A 107 6.58 -21.84 12.84
C VAL A 107 5.70 -20.70 13.32
N GLY A 108 6.13 -19.45 13.10
CA GLY A 108 5.35 -18.29 13.49
C GLY A 108 5.81 -17.00 12.84
N VAL A 109 4.84 -16.10 12.65
CA VAL A 109 5.07 -14.70 12.28
C VAL A 109 4.51 -13.84 13.40
N HIS A 110 5.25 -12.84 13.84
CA HIS A 110 4.83 -11.89 14.86
C HIS A 110 5.09 -10.46 14.42
N ILE A 111 4.07 -9.62 14.44
CA ILE A 111 4.20 -8.16 14.25
C ILE A 111 3.99 -7.53 15.63
N PRO A 112 4.98 -6.82 16.19
CA PRO A 112 4.86 -6.20 17.50
C PRO A 112 3.82 -5.07 17.47
N PRO A 113 3.15 -4.79 18.61
CA PRO A 113 2.24 -3.66 18.70
C PRO A 113 3.00 -2.34 18.53
N VAL A 114 2.47 -1.44 17.70
CA VAL A 114 3.02 -0.10 17.47
C VAL A 114 1.91 0.96 17.53
N PRO A 115 2.23 2.22 17.93
CA PRO A 115 1.19 3.23 18.16
C PRO A 115 0.48 3.70 16.89
N PHE A 116 1.12 3.56 15.72
CA PHE A 116 0.62 4.10 14.45
C PHE A 116 -0.13 3.07 13.58
N LEU A 117 -0.11 1.79 13.93
CA LEU A 117 -0.73 0.72 13.15
C LEU A 117 -1.46 -0.26 14.08
N ALA A 118 -2.77 -0.39 13.92
CA ALA A 118 -3.54 -1.44 14.57
C ALA A 118 -3.28 -2.76 13.83
N VAL A 119 -2.98 -3.82 14.58
CA VAL A 119 -2.69 -5.15 14.03
C VAL A 119 -3.56 -6.18 14.76
N GLN A 120 -4.31 -6.97 13.99
CA GLN A 120 -5.03 -8.13 14.49
C GLN A 120 -4.52 -9.38 13.77
N SER A 121 -3.96 -10.33 14.52
CA SER A 121 -3.38 -11.55 13.97
C SER A 121 -4.40 -12.70 13.92
N LYS A 122 -4.37 -13.45 12.82
CA LYS A 122 -4.96 -14.79 12.70
C LYS A 122 -3.81 -15.78 12.47
N PRO A 123 -3.42 -16.56 13.48
CA PRO A 123 -2.28 -17.47 13.38
C PRO A 123 -2.55 -18.60 12.37
N GLY A 124 -1.48 -19.07 11.73
CA GLY A 124 -1.46 -20.29 10.91
C GLY A 124 -1.07 -21.52 11.74
N ALA A 125 -0.81 -22.63 11.03
CA ALA A 125 -0.28 -23.84 11.65
C ALA A 125 1.18 -23.60 12.08
N THR A 126 1.51 -24.05 13.29
CA THR A 126 2.87 -23.95 13.84
C THR A 126 3.75 -25.15 13.48
N GLN A 127 3.16 -26.14 12.81
CA GLN A 127 3.85 -27.28 12.21
C GLN A 127 3.51 -27.34 10.72
N ILE A 128 4.51 -27.60 9.88
CA ILE A 128 4.34 -27.70 8.43
C ILE A 128 5.03 -28.98 7.97
N ASN A 129 4.29 -29.92 7.36
CA ASN A 129 4.90 -31.13 6.83
C ASN A 129 5.77 -30.80 5.60
N ARG A 130 6.56 -31.78 5.16
CA ARG A 130 7.41 -31.64 3.98
C ARG A 130 6.58 -31.23 2.76
N GLY A 131 7.01 -30.15 2.09
CA GLY A 131 6.38 -29.66 0.87
C GLY A 131 5.03 -28.96 1.08
N GLU A 132 4.51 -28.92 2.31
CA GLU A 132 3.29 -28.20 2.62
C GLU A 132 3.55 -26.70 2.86
N MET A 133 2.45 -25.96 2.96
CA MET A 133 2.45 -24.54 3.23
C MET A 133 1.49 -24.21 4.37
N THR A 134 1.78 -23.13 5.09
CA THR A 134 0.83 -22.52 6.02
C THR A 134 0.71 -21.02 5.77
N VAL A 135 -0.36 -20.43 6.30
CA VAL A 135 -0.66 -19.00 6.11
C VAL A 135 -0.89 -18.32 7.45
N PHE A 136 -0.11 -17.28 7.74
CA PHE A 136 -0.35 -16.35 8.84
C PHE A 136 -0.97 -15.08 8.29
N GLN A 137 -2.12 -14.65 8.82
CA GLN A 137 -2.81 -13.45 8.35
C GLN A 137 -2.81 -12.34 9.39
N PHE A 138 -2.70 -11.09 8.93
CA PHE A 138 -2.75 -9.91 9.79
C PHE A 138 -3.69 -8.88 9.17
N ALA A 139 -4.75 -8.52 9.88
CA ALA A 139 -5.60 -7.39 9.54
C ALA A 139 -4.98 -6.11 10.11
N LEU A 140 -4.81 -5.10 9.26
CA LEU A 140 -4.14 -3.85 9.55
C LEU A 140 -5.08 -2.66 9.38
N ARG A 141 -4.93 -1.65 10.24
CA ARG A 141 -5.54 -0.33 10.10
C ARG A 141 -4.59 0.77 10.55
N VAL A 142 -4.50 1.84 9.77
CA VAL A 142 -3.67 3.00 10.11
C VAL A 142 -4.30 3.78 11.27
N ARG A 143 -3.54 3.99 12.35
CA ARG A 143 -3.96 4.84 13.48
C ARG A 143 -3.46 6.27 13.32
N GLN A 144 -2.19 6.40 12.94
CA GLN A 144 -1.46 7.66 12.81
C GLN A 144 -0.56 7.59 11.57
N PRO A 145 -0.17 8.74 10.98
CA PRO A 145 0.82 8.73 9.90
C PRO A 145 2.14 8.14 10.37
N PHE A 146 2.78 7.33 9.52
CA PHE A 146 4.09 6.75 9.77
C PHE A 146 4.97 6.84 8.51
N ILE A 147 6.28 6.94 8.72
CA ILE A 147 7.30 6.96 7.66
C ILE A 147 7.78 5.54 7.40
N ASP A 148 8.08 4.81 8.48
CA ASP A 148 8.59 3.45 8.46
C ASP A 148 7.52 2.46 8.91
N PRO A 149 7.30 1.37 8.16
CA PRO A 149 6.48 0.27 8.63
C PRO A 149 7.16 -0.42 9.83
N PRO A 150 6.41 -1.16 10.67
CA PRO A 150 7.03 -1.89 11.77
C PRO A 150 7.83 -3.10 11.25
N SER A 151 8.78 -3.58 12.05
CA SER A 151 9.43 -4.86 11.83
C SER A 151 8.48 -6.03 12.16
N TYR A 152 8.80 -7.23 11.70
CA TYR A 152 8.16 -8.48 12.11
C TYR A 152 9.21 -9.54 12.40
N THR A 153 8.83 -10.52 13.21
CA THR A 153 9.65 -11.66 13.55
C THR A 153 9.14 -12.90 12.84
N LEU A 154 10.02 -13.60 12.13
CA LEU A 154 9.78 -14.90 11.53
C LEU A 154 10.58 -15.95 12.30
N ARG A 155 9.90 -16.97 12.82
CA ARG A 155 10.52 -18.04 13.60
C ARG A 155 10.10 -19.41 13.09
N TYR A 156 11.01 -20.37 13.19
CA TYR A 156 10.74 -21.79 12.94
C TYR A 156 11.88 -22.63 13.53
N THR A 157 11.63 -23.93 13.71
CA THR A 157 12.63 -24.90 14.17
C THR A 157 12.73 -26.04 13.17
N TRP A 158 13.95 -26.32 12.72
CA TRP A 158 14.30 -27.42 11.82
C TRP A 158 15.49 -28.20 12.38
N SER A 159 15.39 -29.53 12.47
CA SER A 159 16.50 -30.39 12.94
C SER A 159 17.14 -29.90 14.25
N GLU A 160 16.31 -29.57 15.25
CA GLU A 160 16.71 -29.02 16.57
C GLU A 160 17.33 -27.61 16.54
N GLN A 161 17.57 -27.04 15.35
CA GLN A 161 18.01 -25.67 15.18
C GLN A 161 16.82 -24.71 15.14
N SER A 162 16.85 -23.70 16.01
CA SER A 162 15.84 -22.64 16.00
C SER A 162 16.33 -21.44 15.20
N HIS A 163 15.46 -20.96 14.30
CA HIS A 163 15.66 -19.78 13.48
C HIS A 163 14.73 -18.67 13.97
N ASN A 164 15.26 -17.44 14.01
CA ASN A 164 14.54 -16.28 14.53
C ASN A 164 15.01 -15.01 13.82
N GLU A 165 14.33 -14.64 12.74
CA GLU A 165 14.68 -13.52 11.87
C GLU A 165 13.84 -12.29 12.20
N VAL A 166 14.49 -11.13 12.32
CA VAL A 166 13.82 -9.83 12.45
C VAL A 166 13.92 -9.10 11.11
N LEU A 167 12.78 -8.89 10.49
CA LEU A 167 12.65 -8.38 9.12
C LEU A 167 11.79 -7.12 9.12
N ASP A 168 12.02 -6.21 8.18
CA ASP A 168 11.15 -5.05 7.99
C ASP A 168 9.92 -5.47 7.17
N LEU A 169 8.71 -5.05 7.58
CA LEU A 169 7.55 -5.26 6.73
C LEU A 169 7.73 -4.47 5.42
N PRO A 170 7.70 -5.13 4.24
CA PRO A 170 7.96 -4.45 2.98
C PRO A 170 6.68 -3.81 2.44
N PHE A 171 6.10 -2.84 3.16
CA PHE A 171 5.01 -2.01 2.64
C PHE A 171 5.16 -0.56 3.09
N ASN A 172 4.41 0.34 2.47
CA ASN A 172 4.39 1.76 2.86
C ASN A 172 2.95 2.19 3.15
N ILE A 173 2.79 3.34 3.80
CA ILE A 173 1.47 3.86 4.17
C ILE A 173 0.58 4.14 2.95
N PHE A 174 1.15 4.37 1.76
CA PHE A 174 0.40 4.65 0.53
C PHE A 174 -0.36 3.45 -0.02
N LYS A 175 -0.10 2.23 0.49
CA LYS A 175 -0.99 1.08 0.23
C LYS A 175 -2.42 1.34 0.71
N PHE A 176 -2.63 2.24 1.68
CA PHE A 176 -3.94 2.60 2.21
C PHE A 176 -4.57 3.83 1.53
N THR A 177 -4.00 4.31 0.43
CA THR A 177 -4.51 5.48 -0.29
C THR A 177 -5.80 5.13 -1.03
N ALA A 178 -6.91 5.70 -0.59
CA ALA A 178 -8.17 5.68 -1.32
C ALA A 178 -8.22 6.83 -2.36
N PRO A 179 -8.82 6.60 -3.53
CA PRO A 179 -9.14 7.64 -4.51
C PRO A 179 -9.88 8.83 -3.89
N PHE A 180 -9.50 10.05 -4.29
CA PHE A 180 -10.24 11.25 -3.92
C PHE A 180 -10.42 12.16 -5.14
N ASN A 181 -11.61 12.11 -5.75
CA ASN A 181 -11.93 12.87 -6.94
C ASN A 181 -12.22 14.34 -6.60
N MET A 182 -11.69 15.25 -7.41
CA MET A 182 -11.99 16.68 -7.34
C MET A 182 -11.79 17.33 -8.72
N ASP A 183 -12.42 18.48 -8.93
CA ASP A 183 -12.22 19.29 -10.13
C ASP A 183 -10.94 20.14 -10.06
N TYR A 184 -10.65 20.83 -11.17
CA TYR A 184 -9.46 21.66 -11.34
C TYR A 184 -9.37 22.77 -10.27
N ASN A 185 -10.47 23.49 -10.04
CA ASN A 185 -10.48 24.64 -9.13
C ASN A 185 -10.22 24.20 -7.69
N ASN A 186 -10.88 23.12 -7.27
CA ASN A 186 -10.70 22.54 -5.95
C ASN A 186 -9.29 21.97 -5.75
N PHE A 187 -8.72 21.33 -6.78
CA PHE A 187 -7.34 20.85 -6.73
C PHE A 187 -6.36 22.00 -6.50
N PHE A 188 -6.39 23.03 -7.35
CA PHE A 188 -5.41 24.11 -7.26
C PHE A 188 -5.64 25.05 -6.06
N ALA A 189 -6.89 25.17 -5.58
CA ALA A 189 -7.17 25.86 -4.32
C ALA A 189 -6.51 25.14 -3.13
N ARG A 190 -6.72 23.82 -2.98
CA ARG A 190 -6.09 23.02 -1.90
C ARG A 190 -4.58 22.95 -2.06
N TRP A 191 -4.10 22.83 -3.31
CA TRP A 191 -2.68 22.86 -3.62
C TRP A 191 -2.00 24.15 -3.17
N GLY A 192 -2.67 25.29 -3.34
CA GLY A 192 -2.21 26.61 -2.92
C GLY A 192 -2.23 26.82 -1.40
N GLN A 193 -3.03 26.05 -0.66
CA GLN A 193 -3.06 26.11 0.82
C GLN A 193 -1.88 25.35 1.47
N LEU A 194 -1.35 24.33 0.80
CA LEU A 194 -0.20 23.55 1.28
C LEU A 194 1.11 24.22 0.85
N THR A 195 1.53 25.23 1.61
CA THR A 195 2.71 26.06 1.26
C THR A 195 3.96 25.76 2.07
N SER A 196 3.82 25.15 3.25
CA SER A 196 4.97 24.87 4.13
C SER A 196 5.95 23.91 3.44
N PRO A 197 7.27 24.13 3.51
CA PRO A 197 8.26 23.17 3.00
C PRO A 197 8.09 21.77 3.59
N ALA A 198 7.69 21.65 4.86
CA ALA A 198 7.41 20.37 5.50
C ALA A 198 6.16 19.65 4.94
N GLN A 199 5.34 20.34 4.15
CA GLN A 199 4.17 19.78 3.46
C GLN A 199 4.44 19.46 1.99
N GLN A 200 5.68 19.60 1.52
CA GLN A 200 6.05 19.37 0.13
C GLN A 200 7.24 18.40 0.02
N ALA A 201 7.07 17.35 -0.78
CA ALA A 201 8.12 16.44 -1.19
C ALA A 201 8.37 16.61 -2.69
N THR A 202 9.63 16.59 -3.10
CA THR A 202 10.03 16.81 -4.49
C THR A 202 11.10 15.84 -4.94
N ALA A 203 11.04 15.42 -6.18
CA ALA A 203 12.10 14.66 -6.83
C ALA A 203 12.09 14.90 -8.34
N SER A 204 13.14 14.46 -9.02
CA SER A 204 13.21 14.48 -10.49
C SER A 204 13.89 13.22 -11.01
N PHE A 205 13.50 12.75 -12.18
CA PHE A 205 14.12 11.61 -12.83
C PHE A 205 14.12 11.76 -14.36
N ASN A 206 15.06 11.08 -15.01
CA ASN A 206 15.10 11.01 -16.46
C ASN A 206 14.07 9.97 -16.92
N PRO A 207 13.14 10.34 -17.82
CA PRO A 207 12.13 9.39 -18.27
C PRO A 207 12.76 8.27 -19.10
N VAL A 208 12.17 7.08 -18.99
CA VAL A 208 12.47 5.93 -19.85
C VAL A 208 11.21 5.61 -20.65
N GLY A 209 11.27 5.79 -21.97
CA GLY A 209 10.08 5.68 -22.83
C GLY A 209 9.19 6.93 -22.78
N ASP A 210 7.86 6.74 -22.82
CA ASP A 210 6.92 7.87 -22.74
C ASP A 210 6.90 8.48 -21.32
N PRO A 211 7.36 9.73 -21.15
CA PRO A 211 7.38 10.39 -19.85
C PRO A 211 6.01 10.46 -19.19
N THR A 212 4.95 10.68 -19.98
CA THR A 212 3.60 10.87 -19.44
C THR A 212 3.08 9.57 -18.84
N ASN A 213 3.21 8.46 -19.56
CA ASN A 213 2.83 7.15 -19.05
C ASN A 213 3.64 6.74 -17.82
N GLN A 214 4.95 7.02 -17.80
CA GLN A 214 5.78 6.74 -16.64
C GLN A 214 5.34 7.56 -15.42
N MET A 215 5.07 8.87 -15.57
CA MET A 215 4.56 9.70 -14.48
C MET A 215 3.22 9.17 -13.93
N LYS A 216 2.31 8.77 -14.81
CA LYS A 216 1.03 8.14 -14.41
C LYS A 216 1.28 6.84 -13.65
N GLN A 217 2.18 5.99 -14.14
CA GLN A 217 2.53 4.71 -13.50
C GLN A 217 3.15 4.89 -12.12
N VAL A 218 4.05 5.86 -11.93
CA VAL A 218 4.59 6.17 -10.60
C VAL A 218 3.47 6.60 -9.65
N MET A 219 2.62 7.52 -10.10
CA MET A 219 1.50 8.01 -9.31
C MET A 219 0.52 6.88 -8.89
N THR A 220 0.13 6.03 -9.83
CA THR A 220 -0.88 4.98 -9.60
C THR A 220 -0.30 3.73 -8.96
N SER A 221 0.89 3.29 -9.34
CA SER A 221 1.45 2.02 -8.85
C SER A 221 2.18 2.18 -7.53
N VAL A 222 2.94 3.27 -7.34
CA VAL A 222 3.78 3.48 -6.13
C VAL A 222 2.99 4.15 -5.02
N PHE A 223 2.29 5.25 -5.33
CA PHE A 223 1.52 6.02 -4.35
C PHE A 223 0.05 5.60 -4.24
N LYS A 224 -0.41 4.70 -5.12
CA LYS A 224 -1.82 4.28 -5.22
C LYS A 224 -2.78 5.48 -5.39
N VAL A 225 -2.28 6.58 -5.95
CA VAL A 225 -3.04 7.79 -6.22
C VAL A 225 -3.57 7.72 -7.65
N PRO A 226 -4.89 7.80 -7.87
CA PRO A 226 -5.44 7.85 -9.22
C PRO A 226 -5.12 9.19 -9.89
N VAL A 227 -4.95 9.14 -11.21
CA VAL A 227 -4.80 10.31 -12.06
C VAL A 227 -6.16 10.99 -12.19
N LEU A 228 -6.22 12.29 -11.91
CA LEU A 228 -7.43 13.08 -12.07
C LEU A 228 -7.56 13.56 -13.52
N PRO A 229 -8.78 13.56 -14.10
CA PRO A 229 -9.03 14.05 -15.46
C PRO A 229 -9.12 15.59 -15.49
N LEU A 230 -8.05 16.27 -15.07
CA LEU A 230 -7.99 17.73 -15.01
C LEU A 230 -7.48 18.34 -16.31
N GLN A 231 -8.00 19.52 -16.66
CA GLN A 231 -7.49 20.32 -17.78
C GLN A 231 -6.20 21.04 -17.38
N VAL A 232 -5.08 20.32 -17.37
CA VAL A 232 -3.74 20.83 -17.01
C VAL A 232 -2.87 21.05 -18.27
N PRO A 233 -1.82 21.89 -18.20
CA PRO A 233 -0.89 22.06 -19.31
C PRO A 233 -0.34 20.72 -19.85
N PRO A 234 -0.02 20.63 -21.16
CA PRO A 234 0.60 19.45 -21.75
C PRO A 234 1.85 19.02 -20.98
N GLY A 235 2.00 17.71 -20.75
CA GLY A 235 3.12 17.16 -19.98
C GLY A 235 2.93 17.24 -18.46
N ASN A 236 1.79 17.71 -17.96
CA ASN A 236 1.44 17.65 -16.54
C ASN A 236 0.48 16.49 -16.25
N VAL A 237 0.64 15.87 -15.08
CA VAL A 237 -0.25 14.84 -14.55
C VAL A 237 -0.55 15.20 -13.11
N CYS A 238 -1.83 15.25 -12.75
CA CYS A 238 -2.27 15.54 -11.37
C CYS A 238 -3.08 14.36 -10.82
N GLY A 239 -3.00 14.15 -9.51
CA GLY A 239 -3.71 13.10 -8.81
C GLY A 239 -3.99 13.48 -7.36
N ALA A 240 -5.00 12.88 -6.76
CA ALA A 240 -5.30 13.08 -5.36
C ALA A 240 -5.79 11.80 -4.69
N GLY A 241 -5.43 11.66 -3.43
CA GLY A 241 -5.82 10.52 -2.61
C GLY A 241 -5.91 10.90 -1.14
N ILE A 242 -6.59 10.03 -0.37
CA ILE A 242 -6.72 10.17 1.07
C ILE A 242 -6.40 8.86 1.76
N ILE A 243 -5.79 8.94 2.94
CA ILE A 243 -5.61 7.80 3.84
C ILE A 243 -6.46 8.07 5.07
N ASN A 244 -7.40 7.18 5.35
CA ASN A 244 -8.26 7.26 6.53
C ASN A 244 -7.51 6.63 7.72
N ALA A 245 -7.00 7.47 8.61
CA ALA A 245 -6.40 7.04 9.87
C ALA A 245 -7.37 7.26 11.04
N GLU A 246 -7.18 6.56 12.16
CA GLU A 246 -8.01 6.77 13.36
C GLU A 246 -7.91 8.22 13.89
N GLY A 247 -6.74 8.85 13.73
CA GLY A 247 -6.51 10.25 14.11
C GLY A 247 -7.04 11.30 13.11
N GLY A 248 -7.65 10.88 12.00
CA GLY A 248 -8.20 11.78 10.98
C GLY A 248 -7.81 11.42 9.54
N VAL A 249 -8.28 12.23 8.60
CA VAL A 249 -8.03 12.03 7.17
C VAL A 249 -6.70 12.67 6.78
N LEU A 250 -5.83 11.89 6.15
CA LEU A 250 -4.53 12.31 5.65
C LEU A 250 -4.62 12.48 4.13
N GLY A 251 -4.71 13.72 3.67
CA GLY A 251 -4.76 14.05 2.24
C GLY A 251 -3.39 14.12 1.58
N ILE A 252 -3.32 13.67 0.33
CA ILE A 252 -2.16 13.71 -0.56
C ILE A 252 -2.59 14.29 -1.92
N LEU A 253 -1.86 15.29 -2.41
CA LEU A 253 -1.99 15.84 -3.75
C LEU A 253 -0.70 15.61 -4.52
N CYS A 254 -0.79 15.05 -5.72
CA CYS A 254 0.34 14.75 -6.57
C CYS A 254 0.29 15.62 -7.83
N ARG A 255 1.42 16.23 -8.18
CA ARG A 255 1.62 16.91 -9.47
C ARG A 255 2.96 16.48 -10.05
N PHE A 256 2.90 15.87 -11.21
CA PHE A 256 4.05 15.48 -12.00
C PHE A 256 4.06 16.34 -13.26
N PHE A 257 5.23 16.76 -13.70
CA PHE A 257 5.36 17.63 -14.87
C PHE A 257 6.73 17.48 -15.54
N ILE A 258 6.76 17.73 -16.85
CA ILE A 258 8.01 17.73 -17.61
C ILE A 258 8.59 19.14 -17.59
N GLU A 259 9.84 19.27 -17.18
CA GLU A 259 10.58 20.53 -17.24
C GLU A 259 12.04 20.22 -17.56
N ASN A 260 12.61 20.95 -18.52
CA ASN A 260 14.00 20.78 -18.98
C ASN A 260 14.34 19.32 -19.36
N GLY A 261 13.39 18.62 -20.00
CA GLY A 261 13.56 17.22 -20.43
C GLY A 261 13.52 16.18 -19.31
N LYS A 262 13.25 16.59 -18.07
CA LYS A 262 13.12 15.69 -16.92
C LYS A 262 11.69 15.61 -16.42
N CYS A 263 11.33 14.46 -15.87
CA CYS A 263 10.10 14.31 -15.10
C CYS A 263 10.34 14.84 -13.69
N ASN A 264 9.59 15.86 -13.30
CA ASN A 264 9.60 16.42 -11.97
C ASN A 264 8.35 15.95 -11.22
N VAL A 265 8.55 15.66 -9.95
CA VAL A 265 7.53 15.18 -9.02
C VAL A 265 7.42 16.19 -7.91
N GLN A 266 6.21 16.67 -7.66
CA GLN A 266 5.87 17.45 -6.48
C GLN A 266 4.65 16.80 -5.84
N ILE A 267 4.77 16.39 -4.59
CA ILE A 267 3.67 15.79 -3.85
C ILE A 267 3.51 16.55 -2.55
N LYS A 268 2.29 16.94 -2.25
CA LYS A 268 1.94 17.70 -1.06
C LYS A 268 1.09 16.87 -0.11
N GLY A 269 1.49 16.86 1.15
CA GLY A 269 0.79 16.15 2.23
C GLY A 269 0.16 17.11 3.23
N THR A 270 -0.98 16.71 3.78
CA THR A 270 -1.65 17.45 4.88
C THR A 270 -0.90 17.36 6.22
N SER A 271 0.02 16.39 6.36
CA SER A 271 0.85 16.17 7.54
C SER A 271 2.34 16.09 7.15
N PRO A 272 3.26 16.67 7.94
CA PRO A 272 4.70 16.53 7.71
C PRO A 272 5.19 15.08 7.66
N GLN A 273 4.63 14.20 8.48
CA GLN A 273 4.98 12.79 8.50
C GLN A 273 4.61 12.08 7.19
N ILE A 274 3.44 12.41 6.62
CA ILE A 274 3.05 11.89 5.29
C ILE A 274 4.00 12.38 4.21
N THR A 275 4.32 13.67 4.22
CA THR A 275 5.27 14.24 3.26
C THR A 275 6.66 13.60 3.38
N ALA A 276 7.15 13.37 4.60
CA ALA A 276 8.40 12.67 4.83
C ALA A 276 8.37 11.22 4.34
N ALA A 277 7.24 10.51 4.53
CA ALA A 277 7.03 9.18 3.96
C ALA A 277 7.06 9.21 2.42
N VAL A 278 6.50 10.27 1.80
CA VAL A 278 6.54 10.44 0.35
C VAL A 278 7.97 10.61 -0.12
N GLN A 279 8.74 11.50 0.51
CA GLN A 279 10.13 11.74 0.15
C GLN A 279 10.96 10.45 0.26
N LYS A 280 10.76 9.68 1.33
CA LYS A 280 11.43 8.39 1.50
C LYS A 280 11.11 7.39 0.39
N VAL A 281 9.85 7.32 -0.04
CA VAL A 281 9.44 6.44 -1.15
C VAL A 281 9.99 6.93 -2.49
N LEU A 282 10.02 8.25 -2.74
CA LEU A 282 10.66 8.80 -3.93
C LEU A 282 12.14 8.48 -3.98
N ASP A 283 12.84 8.66 -2.86
CA ASP A 283 14.27 8.35 -2.73
C ASP A 283 14.55 6.86 -2.95
N LEU A 284 13.69 5.97 -2.47
CA LEU A 284 13.82 4.52 -2.68
C LEU A 284 13.49 4.11 -4.12
N TYR A 285 12.51 4.76 -4.75
CA TYR A 285 12.07 4.40 -6.10
C TYR A 285 13.00 4.92 -7.20
N LEU A 286 13.62 6.09 -6.99
CA LEU A 286 14.38 6.80 -8.01
C LEU A 286 15.91 6.61 -7.92
N LYS A 287 16.42 6.04 -6.83
CA LYS A 287 17.83 5.66 -6.66
C LYS A 287 18.01 4.17 -6.96
#